data_AF-B3MBE2-F1
#
_entry.id   AF-B3MBE2-F1
#
_cell.length_a   1.000
_cell.length_b   1.000
_cell.length_c   1.000
_cell.angle_alpha   90.00
_cell.angle_beta   90.00
_cell.angle_gamma   90.00
#
_symmetry.space_group_name_H-M   'P 1'
#
loop_
_entity.id
_entity.type
_entity.pdbx_description
1 polymer ?
#
loop_
_entity_poly.entity_id
_entity_poly.type
_entity_poly.pdbx_seq_one_letter_code
_entity_poly.pdbx_strand_id
1 'polypeptide(L)'
;MEDPNSKNNVVCKGCSTEPSPQLNILCGICKVFFRAGDVIFSTAACGHVFHKKCLTSWLSTSQSCPQCGSHCYRTRIHQIYLNFAERTDFDDEEIPNAPFEWVPMDLEFGAPADAHLPPDGAIQWGTDDDGHQTYVARVYIDDELLPASYVPEKKAAIASWGCHARRMTDEVEVLVLSDCDHKWVAGEGGSFPEDALQSGYADNGEVTYTGRGLHNGIQRLGKVHPSHKVLYMAHKDSEVNTSTYEVLVVTPREQADR
;
A
#
# COMPACT_ATOMS: atom_id res chain seq x y z
N MET A 1 51.07 49.10 -20.25
CA MET A 1 51.76 48.02 -19.52
C MET A 1 51.15 47.97 -18.14
N GLU A 2 50.42 46.88 -17.91
CA GLU A 2 50.21 46.16 -16.64
C GLU A 2 49.61 46.87 -15.42
N ASP A 3 48.36 46.46 -15.17
CA ASP A 3 47.67 46.08 -13.93
C ASP A 3 47.73 46.94 -12.66
N PRO A 4 46.53 47.35 -12.19
CA PRO A 4 46.23 47.39 -10.77
C PRO A 4 45.12 46.37 -10.45
N ASN A 5 45.39 45.49 -9.48
CA ASN A 5 44.63 45.43 -8.22
C ASN A 5 44.61 44.02 -7.63
N SER A 6 45.29 43.92 -6.49
CA SER A 6 45.25 42.88 -5.46
C SER A 6 43.90 42.15 -5.34
N LYS A 7 43.91 40.81 -5.47
CA LYS A 7 42.94 39.92 -4.81
C LYS A 7 43.58 38.63 -4.32
N ASN A 8 43.76 38.59 -3.00
CA ASN A 8 43.46 37.50 -2.08
C ASN A 8 43.95 36.08 -2.45
N ASN A 9 45.07 35.75 -1.82
CA ASN A 9 45.53 34.40 -1.56
C ASN A 9 44.53 33.67 -0.65
N VAL A 10 43.56 32.96 -1.25
CA VAL A 10 42.71 32.01 -0.54
C VAL A 10 43.37 30.63 -0.64
N VAL A 11 44.15 30.30 0.37
CA VAL A 11 44.51 28.92 0.66
C VAL A 11 43.23 28.22 1.13
N CYS A 12 42.59 27.44 0.26
CA CYS A 12 41.57 26.49 0.69
C CYS A 12 42.26 25.33 1.42
N LYS A 13 42.42 25.49 2.74
CA LYS A 13 42.69 24.38 3.65
C LYS A 13 41.47 23.46 3.67
N GLY A 14 41.69 22.17 3.39
CA GLY A 14 40.75 21.09 3.67
C GLY A 14 40.20 20.37 2.43
N CYS A 15 41.03 19.63 1.71
CA CYS A 15 40.54 18.46 0.99
C CYS A 15 40.72 17.28 1.95
N SER A 16 39.74 17.06 2.81
CA SER A 16 39.62 15.78 3.50
C SER A 16 39.38 14.72 2.44
N THR A 17 40.44 14.01 2.03
CA THR A 17 40.38 12.84 1.17
C THR A 17 39.83 11.65 1.97
N GLU A 18 38.65 11.82 2.56
CA GLU A 18 37.95 10.70 3.15
C GLU A 18 37.21 9.97 2.01
N PRO A 19 37.46 8.67 1.82
CA PRO A 19 36.74 7.89 0.83
C PRO A 19 35.23 7.98 1.08
N SER A 20 34.44 8.26 0.05
CA SER A 20 32.97 8.20 0.15
C SER A 20 32.50 6.86 0.71
N PRO A 21 31.38 6.84 1.48
CA PRO A 21 30.92 5.65 2.17
C PRO A 21 30.69 4.51 1.17
N GLN A 22 31.10 3.31 1.58
CA GLN A 22 30.88 2.09 0.81
C GLN A 22 29.44 1.65 0.99
N LEU A 23 28.79 1.28 -0.11
CA LEU A 23 27.44 0.75 -0.15
C LEU A 23 27.51 -0.77 -0.01
N ASN A 24 26.51 -1.39 0.61
CA ASN A 24 26.40 -2.85 0.72
C ASN A 24 25.98 -3.54 -0.60
N ILE A 25 26.36 -2.98 -1.73
CA ILE A 25 26.07 -3.47 -3.07
C ILE A 25 27.41 -3.63 -3.80
N LEU A 26 27.66 -4.80 -4.38
CA LEU A 26 28.94 -5.12 -5.05
C LEU A 26 28.80 -5.21 -6.57
N CYS A 27 29.88 -4.89 -7.27
CA CYS A 27 29.97 -5.16 -8.71
C CYS A 27 30.20 -6.65 -8.96
N GLY A 28 29.34 -7.27 -9.77
CA GLY A 28 29.44 -8.71 -10.09
C GLY A 28 30.71 -9.14 -10.83
N ILE A 29 31.50 -8.22 -11.38
CA ILE A 29 32.77 -8.49 -12.08
C ILE A 29 33.97 -8.30 -11.15
N CYS A 30 34.21 -7.08 -10.65
CA CYS A 30 35.40 -6.78 -9.84
C CYS A 30 35.25 -7.17 -8.36
N LYS A 31 34.03 -7.50 -7.92
CA LYS A 31 33.67 -7.86 -6.54
C LYS A 31 33.98 -6.75 -5.51
N VAL A 32 34.09 -5.50 -5.97
CA VAL A 32 34.26 -4.32 -5.11
C VAL A 32 32.90 -3.70 -4.81
N PHE A 33 32.71 -3.25 -3.56
CA PHE A 33 31.53 -2.49 -3.13
C PHE A 33 31.44 -1.15 -3.86
N PHE A 34 30.23 -0.79 -4.30
CA PHE A 34 29.97 0.50 -4.90
C PHE A 34 30.12 1.61 -3.87
N ARG A 35 30.46 2.80 -4.33
CA ARG A 35 30.51 4.04 -3.55
C ARG A 35 29.47 5.02 -4.08
N ALA A 36 29.08 6.01 -3.28
CA ALA A 36 28.10 7.04 -3.69
C ALA A 36 28.47 7.82 -4.99
N GLY A 37 29.75 7.83 -5.38
CA GLY A 37 30.23 8.44 -6.63
C GLY A 37 30.47 7.46 -7.78
N ASP A 38 30.21 6.18 -7.60
CA ASP A 38 30.43 5.18 -8.64
C ASP A 38 29.35 5.25 -9.72
N VAL A 39 29.78 5.12 -10.97
CA VAL A 39 28.87 5.04 -12.10
C VAL A 39 28.46 3.58 -12.30
N ILE A 40 27.25 3.25 -11.87
CA ILE A 40 26.66 1.91 -11.90
C ILE A 40 25.82 1.72 -13.16
N PHE A 41 26.01 0.60 -13.85
CA PHE A 41 25.26 0.21 -15.02
C PHE A 41 24.61 -1.16 -14.83
N SER A 42 23.44 -1.35 -15.42
CA SER A 42 22.71 -2.61 -15.47
C SER A 42 22.47 -3.08 -16.89
N THR A 43 22.46 -4.39 -17.07
CA THR A 43 22.06 -5.03 -18.33
C THR A 43 20.53 -4.99 -18.50
N ALA A 44 20.04 -4.53 -19.65
CA ALA A 44 18.58 -4.40 -19.88
C ALA A 44 17.80 -5.73 -19.83
N ALA A 45 18.43 -6.86 -20.15
CA ALA A 45 17.75 -8.15 -20.24
C ALA A 45 17.58 -8.88 -18.89
N CYS A 46 18.52 -8.70 -17.94
CA CYS A 46 18.54 -9.47 -16.70
C CYS A 46 18.78 -8.66 -15.43
N GLY A 47 18.92 -7.33 -15.53
CA GLY A 47 18.97 -6.44 -14.37
C GLY A 47 20.27 -6.44 -13.56
N HIS A 48 21.21 -7.35 -13.80
CA HIS A 48 22.48 -7.43 -13.06
C HIS A 48 23.33 -6.16 -13.19
N VAL A 49 23.93 -5.74 -12.07
CA VAL A 49 24.60 -4.44 -11.90
C VAL A 49 26.13 -4.54 -11.81
N PHE A 50 26.81 -3.57 -12.43
CA PHE A 50 28.26 -3.53 -12.54
C PHE A 50 28.78 -2.09 -12.63
N HIS A 51 30.06 -1.84 -12.33
CA HIS A 51 30.68 -0.56 -12.69
C HIS A 51 30.65 -0.37 -14.21
N LYS A 52 30.42 0.87 -14.67
CA LYS A 52 30.44 1.22 -16.11
C LYS A 52 31.67 0.68 -16.82
N LYS A 53 32.86 0.85 -16.22
CA LYS A 53 34.14 0.37 -16.77
C LYS A 53 34.17 -1.14 -16.89
N CYS A 54 33.76 -1.87 -15.84
CA CYS A 54 33.74 -3.32 -15.82
C CYS A 54 32.78 -3.89 -16.88
N LEU A 55 31.55 -3.38 -16.93
CA LEU A 55 30.55 -3.85 -17.90
C LEU A 55 30.95 -3.53 -19.34
N THR A 56 31.42 -2.32 -19.60
CA THR A 56 31.81 -1.89 -20.95
C THR A 56 33.02 -2.68 -21.45
N SER A 57 33.99 -2.95 -20.56
CA SER A 57 35.14 -3.81 -20.86
C SER A 57 34.71 -5.24 -21.17
N TRP A 58 33.86 -5.84 -20.35
CA TRP A 58 33.36 -7.20 -20.57
C TRP A 58 32.59 -7.31 -21.90
N LEU A 59 31.69 -6.35 -22.15
CA LEU A 59 30.88 -6.35 -23.35
C LEU A 59 31.70 -6.09 -24.63
N SER A 60 32.96 -5.66 -24.52
CA SER A 60 33.86 -5.54 -25.68
C SER A 60 34.31 -6.89 -26.22
N THR A 61 34.29 -7.92 -25.37
CA THR A 61 34.72 -9.28 -25.66
C THR A 61 33.58 -10.29 -25.71
N SER A 62 32.49 -10.07 -24.97
CA SER A 62 31.36 -11.00 -24.92
C SER A 62 30.01 -10.30 -24.97
N GLN A 63 29.03 -10.87 -25.66
CA GLN A 63 27.64 -10.39 -25.67
C GLN A 63 26.76 -11.14 -24.67
N SER A 64 27.32 -11.46 -23.49
CA SER A 64 26.63 -12.16 -22.40
C SER A 64 26.81 -11.44 -21.08
N CYS A 65 25.84 -11.59 -20.18
CA CYS A 65 25.91 -11.09 -18.82
C CYS A 65 27.02 -11.85 -18.05
N PRO A 66 27.97 -11.17 -17.40
CA PRO A 66 29.01 -11.82 -16.60
C PRO A 66 28.48 -12.63 -15.41
N GLN A 67 27.25 -12.38 -14.96
CA GLN A 67 26.70 -12.99 -13.75
C GLN A 67 25.76 -14.17 -14.04
N CYS A 68 24.96 -14.10 -15.10
CA CYS A 68 23.97 -15.15 -15.42
C CYS A 68 24.09 -15.73 -16.83
N GLY A 69 25.01 -15.24 -17.66
CA GLY A 69 25.21 -15.72 -19.02
C GLY A 69 24.16 -15.28 -20.05
N SER A 70 23.08 -14.62 -19.64
CA SER A 70 22.02 -14.13 -20.55
C SER A 70 22.56 -13.18 -21.61
N HIS A 71 22.01 -13.23 -22.82
CA HIS A 71 22.44 -12.38 -23.93
C HIS A 71 22.31 -10.88 -23.58
N CYS A 72 23.34 -10.11 -23.88
CA CYS A 72 23.42 -8.69 -23.55
C CYS A 72 23.83 -7.87 -24.78
N TYR A 73 23.01 -6.86 -25.10
CA TYR A 73 23.31 -5.93 -26.17
C TYR A 73 24.17 -4.77 -25.66
N ARG A 74 25.29 -4.51 -26.33
CA ARG A 74 26.24 -3.42 -26.00
C ARG A 74 25.60 -2.03 -25.89
N THR A 75 24.52 -1.79 -26.64
CA THR A 75 23.79 -0.51 -26.70
C THR A 75 22.59 -0.45 -25.77
N ARG A 76 22.21 -1.56 -25.11
CA ARG A 76 21.09 -1.62 -24.17
C ARG A 76 21.58 -1.92 -22.76
N ILE A 77 22.36 -0.98 -22.25
CA ILE A 77 22.78 -0.94 -20.84
C ILE A 77 22.27 0.36 -20.24
N HIS A 78 21.75 0.29 -19.02
CA HIS A 78 21.13 1.43 -18.36
C HIS A 78 22.00 1.89 -17.19
N GLN A 79 22.24 3.19 -17.09
CA GLN A 79 22.84 3.76 -15.89
C GLN A 79 21.78 3.79 -14.80
N ILE A 80 22.12 3.28 -13.61
CA ILE A 80 21.25 3.33 -12.44
C ILE A 80 21.68 4.51 -11.57
N TYR A 81 20.69 5.31 -11.18
CA TYR A 81 20.84 6.33 -10.15
C TYR A 81 20.21 5.80 -8.87
N LEU A 82 21.03 5.60 -7.85
CA LEU A 82 20.56 5.21 -6.52
C LEU A 82 20.30 6.50 -5.73
N ASN A 83 19.12 6.61 -5.12
CA ASN A 83 18.86 7.65 -4.15
C ASN A 83 19.43 7.20 -2.81
N PHE A 84 20.44 7.91 -2.33
CA PHE A 84 21.10 7.59 -1.06
C PHE A 84 20.36 8.29 0.09
N ALA A 85 19.82 7.50 1.00
CA ALA A 85 19.43 7.93 2.33
C ALA A 85 20.41 7.29 3.33
N GLU A 86 20.82 8.02 4.35
CA GLU A 86 21.56 7.44 5.46
C GLU A 86 20.59 6.54 6.23
N ARG A 87 21.00 5.28 6.44
CA ARG A 87 20.29 4.40 7.36
C ARG A 87 20.50 4.96 8.76
N THR A 88 19.47 5.54 9.32
CA THR A 88 19.41 6.03 10.68
C THR A 88 19.18 4.87 11.64
N ASP A 89 19.51 5.05 12.92
CA ASP A 89 19.19 4.06 13.95
C ASP A 89 17.68 3.77 14.05
N PHE A 90 16.84 4.65 13.49
CA PHE A 90 15.38 4.49 13.37
C PHE A 90 14.96 3.59 12.21
N ASP A 91 15.82 3.33 11.22
CA ASP A 91 15.49 2.46 10.08
C ASP A 91 15.63 0.96 10.39
N ASP A 92 16.22 0.63 11.54
CA ASP A 92 16.30 -0.72 12.11
C ASP A 92 15.27 -0.95 13.23
N GLU A 93 14.51 0.06 13.62
CA GLU A 93 13.34 -0.15 14.47
C GLU A 93 12.31 -0.93 13.64
N GLU A 94 11.91 -2.12 14.13
CA GLU A 94 10.73 -2.80 13.58
C GLU A 94 9.58 -1.81 13.62
N ILE A 95 9.16 -1.31 12.45
CA ILE A 95 7.92 -0.57 12.32
C ILE A 95 6.87 -1.48 12.96
N PRO A 96 6.24 -1.07 14.08
CA PRO A 96 5.25 -1.92 14.72
C PRO A 96 4.23 -2.30 13.66
N ASN A 97 3.97 -3.61 13.50
CA ASN A 97 2.94 -4.05 12.57
C ASN A 97 1.69 -3.21 12.84
N ALA A 98 1.15 -2.63 11.78
CA ALA A 98 -0.06 -1.85 11.91
C ALA A 98 -1.12 -2.73 12.60
N PRO A 99 -1.88 -2.20 13.57
CA PRO A 99 -2.84 -3.00 14.34
C PRO A 99 -3.87 -3.69 13.43
N PHE A 100 -4.12 -3.11 12.25
CA PHE A 100 -4.97 -3.63 11.19
C PHE A 100 -4.39 -3.30 9.81
N GLU A 101 -4.86 -4.01 8.80
CA GLU A 101 -4.51 -3.78 7.39
C GLU A 101 -5.71 -4.02 6.45
N TRP A 102 -5.65 -3.44 5.26
CA TRP A 102 -6.59 -3.70 4.17
C TRP A 102 -5.90 -4.63 3.16
N VAL A 103 -6.35 -5.88 3.10
CA VAL A 103 -5.72 -6.92 2.29
C VAL A 103 -6.46 -7.04 0.94
N PRO A 104 -5.79 -6.83 -0.20
CA PRO A 104 -6.40 -7.01 -1.51
C PRO A 104 -6.71 -8.48 -1.76
N MET A 105 -7.91 -8.76 -2.28
CA MET A 105 -8.36 -10.10 -2.63
C MET A 105 -8.08 -10.41 -4.09
N ASP A 106 -7.50 -11.58 -4.37
CA ASP A 106 -7.33 -12.08 -5.73
C ASP A 106 -8.58 -12.88 -6.16
N LEU A 107 -9.45 -12.21 -6.92
CA LEU A 107 -10.73 -12.74 -7.40
C LEU A 107 -10.72 -13.00 -8.92
N GLU A 108 -9.55 -12.92 -9.56
CA GLU A 108 -9.42 -13.02 -11.01
C GLU A 108 -9.61 -14.46 -11.55
N PHE A 109 -9.88 -14.55 -12.84
CA PHE A 109 -9.96 -15.83 -13.52
C PHE A 109 -8.58 -16.48 -13.60
N GLY A 110 -8.38 -17.58 -12.86
CA GLY A 110 -7.11 -18.31 -12.78
C GLY A 110 -6.39 -18.17 -11.44
N ALA A 111 -6.93 -17.37 -10.51
CA ALA A 111 -6.49 -17.32 -9.14
C ALA A 111 -6.55 -18.72 -8.47
N PRO A 112 -5.69 -18.99 -7.46
CA PRO A 112 -5.77 -20.20 -6.66
C PRO A 112 -7.19 -20.49 -6.15
N ALA A 113 -7.53 -21.77 -6.01
CA ALA A 113 -8.89 -22.17 -5.63
C ALA A 113 -9.34 -21.58 -4.28
N ASP A 114 -8.39 -21.32 -3.38
CA ASP A 114 -8.53 -20.75 -2.05
C ASP A 114 -8.33 -19.24 -1.97
N ALA A 115 -7.97 -18.55 -3.05
CA ALA A 115 -7.70 -17.10 -3.06
C ALA A 115 -8.90 -16.23 -2.65
N HIS A 116 -10.11 -16.77 -2.75
CA HIS A 116 -11.36 -16.14 -2.31
C HIS A 116 -11.68 -16.35 -0.82
N LEU A 117 -10.88 -17.14 -0.09
CA LEU A 117 -11.11 -17.34 1.32
C LEU A 117 -10.65 -16.09 2.08
N PRO A 118 -11.41 -15.65 3.10
CA PRO A 118 -11.03 -14.48 3.89
C PRO A 118 -9.69 -14.73 4.58
N PRO A 119 -8.76 -13.76 4.59
CA PRO A 119 -7.50 -13.89 5.32
C PRO A 119 -7.71 -14.09 6.83
N ASP A 120 -6.73 -14.70 7.49
CA ASP A 120 -6.74 -14.83 8.95
C ASP A 120 -6.81 -13.46 9.62
N GLY A 121 -7.76 -13.28 10.55
CA GLY A 121 -8.00 -11.98 11.21
C GLY A 121 -9.02 -11.08 10.49
N ALA A 122 -9.59 -11.52 9.35
CA ALA A 122 -10.67 -10.79 8.69
C ALA A 122 -11.90 -10.63 9.61
N ILE A 123 -12.51 -9.43 9.62
CA ILE A 123 -13.69 -9.16 10.45
C ILE A 123 -14.95 -9.71 9.80
N GLN A 124 -15.45 -10.85 10.29
CA GLN A 124 -16.81 -11.29 10.00
C GLN A 124 -17.82 -10.40 10.75
N TRP A 125 -18.77 -9.79 10.04
CA TRP A 125 -19.76 -8.90 10.66
C TRP A 125 -21.20 -9.45 10.64
N GLY A 126 -21.50 -10.43 9.79
CA GLY A 126 -22.85 -10.99 9.67
C GLY A 126 -22.97 -12.10 8.63
N THR A 127 -24.16 -12.18 8.03
CA THR A 127 -24.47 -13.06 6.90
C THR A 127 -25.29 -12.31 5.85
N ASP A 128 -25.20 -12.75 4.60
CA ASP A 128 -26.04 -12.26 3.51
C ASP A 128 -27.45 -12.91 3.50
N ASP A 129 -28.25 -12.61 2.49
CA ASP A 129 -29.61 -13.15 2.33
C ASP A 129 -29.67 -14.67 2.09
N ASP A 130 -28.57 -15.26 1.63
CA ASP A 130 -28.44 -16.69 1.36
C ASP A 130 -27.81 -17.44 2.56
N GLY A 131 -27.45 -16.71 3.62
CA GLY A 131 -26.81 -17.26 4.82
C GLY A 131 -25.30 -17.42 4.72
N HIS A 132 -24.66 -16.89 3.68
CA HIS A 132 -23.20 -16.88 3.53
C HIS A 132 -22.58 -15.86 4.48
N GLN A 133 -21.37 -16.14 4.97
CA GLN A 133 -20.68 -15.25 5.88
C GLN A 133 -20.25 -13.96 5.15
N THR A 134 -20.38 -12.83 5.85
CA THR A 134 -20.00 -11.52 5.32
C THR A 134 -18.86 -10.91 6.12
N TYR A 135 -17.91 -10.30 5.41
CA TYR A 135 -16.70 -9.70 5.96
C TYR A 135 -16.64 -8.20 5.65
N VAL A 136 -16.03 -7.43 6.56
CA VAL A 136 -15.82 -5.99 6.35
C VAL A 136 -14.80 -5.80 5.23
N ALA A 137 -15.20 -5.08 4.20
CA ALA A 137 -14.37 -4.79 3.05
C ALA A 137 -14.55 -3.34 2.61
N ARG A 138 -13.76 -2.95 1.61
CA ARG A 138 -13.96 -1.74 0.84
C ARG A 138 -13.64 -1.99 -0.63
N VAL A 139 -14.19 -1.15 -1.49
CA VAL A 139 -14.05 -1.25 -2.95
C VAL A 139 -13.86 0.13 -3.56
N TYR A 140 -13.12 0.19 -4.66
CA TYR A 140 -12.99 1.39 -5.48
C TYR A 140 -14.06 1.44 -6.57
N ILE A 141 -14.78 2.56 -6.67
CA ILE A 141 -15.76 2.84 -7.74
C ILE A 141 -15.70 4.32 -8.09
N ASP A 142 -15.38 4.66 -9.34
CA ASP A 142 -15.41 6.04 -9.87
C ASP A 142 -14.65 7.07 -9.01
N ASP A 143 -13.39 6.75 -8.67
CA ASP A 143 -12.53 7.52 -7.77
C ASP A 143 -13.03 7.67 -6.32
N GLU A 144 -14.11 6.97 -5.92
CA GLU A 144 -14.55 6.82 -4.54
C GLU A 144 -14.05 5.51 -3.93
N LEU A 145 -13.73 5.54 -2.63
CA LEU A 145 -13.43 4.33 -1.85
C LEU A 145 -14.60 4.06 -0.90
N LEU A 146 -15.26 2.92 -1.08
CA LEU A 146 -16.55 2.66 -0.47
C LEU A 146 -16.49 1.47 0.50
N PRO A 147 -16.98 1.63 1.74
CA PRO A 147 -17.29 0.51 2.62
C PRO A 147 -18.20 -0.52 1.93
N ALA A 148 -17.82 -1.80 2.05
CA ALA A 148 -18.47 -2.90 1.36
C ALA A 148 -18.54 -4.16 2.24
N SER A 149 -19.43 -5.07 1.85
CA SER A 149 -19.55 -6.38 2.47
C SER A 149 -19.01 -7.44 1.51
N TYR A 150 -17.88 -8.06 1.86
CA TYR A 150 -17.30 -9.16 1.09
C TYR A 150 -17.99 -10.48 1.42
N VAL A 151 -18.31 -11.27 0.39
CA VAL A 151 -18.91 -12.60 0.50
C VAL A 151 -18.01 -13.61 -0.25
N PRO A 152 -17.23 -14.42 0.48
CA PRO A 152 -16.30 -15.40 -0.09
C PRO A 152 -16.97 -16.32 -1.12
N GLU A 153 -18.13 -16.88 -0.78
CA GLU A 153 -18.87 -17.84 -1.60
C GLU A 153 -19.35 -17.24 -2.92
N LYS A 154 -19.62 -15.93 -2.93
CA LYS A 154 -19.98 -15.18 -4.14
C LYS A 154 -18.77 -14.61 -4.86
N LYS A 155 -17.56 -14.72 -4.28
CA LYS A 155 -16.30 -14.14 -4.78
C LYS A 155 -16.47 -12.67 -5.15
N ALA A 156 -17.15 -11.91 -4.29
CA ALA A 156 -17.50 -10.53 -4.58
C ALA A 156 -17.76 -9.72 -3.32
N ALA A 157 -17.51 -8.42 -3.42
CA ALA A 157 -17.95 -7.44 -2.44
C ALA A 157 -19.20 -6.70 -2.92
N ILE A 158 -20.10 -6.40 -1.99
CA ILE A 158 -21.33 -5.65 -2.24
C ILE A 158 -21.21 -4.29 -1.56
N ALA A 159 -21.32 -3.22 -2.34
CA ALA A 159 -21.26 -1.83 -1.86
C ALA A 159 -22.51 -1.05 -2.28
N SER A 160 -22.84 0.00 -1.53
CA SER A 160 -23.92 0.92 -1.88
C SER A 160 -23.38 2.13 -2.63
N TRP A 161 -23.80 2.32 -3.89
CA TRP A 161 -23.38 3.43 -4.72
C TRP A 161 -24.40 3.79 -5.79
N GLY A 162 -24.60 5.09 -6.00
CA GLY A 162 -25.48 5.62 -7.05
C GLY A 162 -26.90 5.08 -6.98
N CYS A 163 -27.50 5.02 -5.78
CA CYS A 163 -28.84 4.46 -5.52
C CYS A 163 -28.98 2.93 -5.70
N HIS A 164 -27.89 2.21 -5.95
CA HIS A 164 -27.90 0.78 -6.23
C HIS A 164 -26.97 -0.01 -5.31
N ALA A 165 -27.29 -1.30 -5.14
CA ALA A 165 -26.31 -2.26 -4.66
C ALA A 165 -25.40 -2.65 -5.83
N ARG A 166 -24.10 -2.45 -5.67
CA ARG A 166 -23.06 -2.79 -6.66
C ARG A 166 -22.31 -4.03 -6.22
N ARG A 167 -22.20 -5.00 -7.12
CA ARG A 167 -21.37 -6.19 -6.95
C ARG A 167 -20.03 -5.96 -7.64
N MET A 168 -18.95 -6.03 -6.87
CA MET A 168 -17.58 -5.83 -7.32
C MET A 168 -16.78 -7.13 -7.21
N THR A 169 -15.94 -7.40 -8.20
CA THR A 169 -15.07 -8.58 -8.27
C THR A 169 -13.61 -8.21 -8.46
N ASP A 170 -13.32 -6.92 -8.50
CA ASP A 170 -12.04 -6.29 -8.77
C ASP A 170 -11.82 -5.21 -7.71
N GLU A 171 -10.56 -4.94 -7.38
CA GLU A 171 -10.15 -3.91 -6.42
C GLU A 171 -10.89 -4.02 -5.06
N VAL A 172 -11.11 -5.26 -4.62
CA VAL A 172 -11.71 -5.58 -3.32
C VAL A 172 -10.63 -5.72 -2.27
N GLU A 173 -10.74 -4.96 -1.18
CA GLU A 173 -9.85 -5.08 -0.02
C GLU A 173 -10.65 -5.48 1.22
N VAL A 174 -10.20 -6.50 1.95
CA VAL A 174 -10.82 -6.99 3.18
C VAL A 174 -10.05 -6.46 4.39
N LEU A 175 -10.78 -6.01 5.42
CA LEU A 175 -10.18 -5.52 6.66
C LEU A 175 -9.74 -6.71 7.53
N VAL A 176 -8.45 -6.73 7.85
CA VAL A 176 -7.80 -7.73 8.70
C VAL A 176 -7.27 -7.06 9.96
N LEU A 177 -7.55 -7.66 11.12
CA LEU A 177 -7.04 -7.21 12.41
C LEU A 177 -5.97 -8.17 12.91
N SER A 178 -4.85 -7.64 13.38
CA SER A 178 -3.76 -8.43 13.99
C SER A 178 -3.69 -8.21 15.50
N ASP A 179 -3.47 -6.97 15.92
CA ASP A 179 -3.21 -6.60 17.32
C ASP A 179 -4.19 -5.54 17.84
N CYS A 180 -5.45 -5.64 17.43
CA CYS A 180 -6.50 -4.73 17.88
C CYS A 180 -7.82 -5.44 18.13
N ASP A 181 -8.64 -4.78 18.94
CA ASP A 181 -10.04 -5.15 19.13
C ASP A 181 -10.92 -4.22 18.30
N HIS A 182 -12.11 -4.71 17.94
CA HIS A 182 -13.12 -3.90 17.29
C HIS A 182 -14.42 -3.90 18.08
N LYS A 183 -15.17 -2.81 17.95
CA LYS A 183 -16.51 -2.66 18.52
C LYS A 183 -17.39 -1.86 17.59
N TRP A 184 -18.70 -2.04 17.74
CA TRP A 184 -19.72 -1.26 17.07
C TRP A 184 -20.28 -0.26 18.06
N VAL A 185 -20.20 1.03 17.71
CA VAL A 185 -20.61 2.12 18.61
C VAL A 185 -21.77 2.86 17.98
N ALA A 186 -22.84 3.09 18.74
CA ALA A 186 -24.01 3.81 18.27
C ALA A 186 -23.64 5.21 17.72
N GLY A 187 -24.22 5.55 16.58
CA GLY A 187 -24.11 6.83 15.91
C GLY A 187 -25.43 7.25 15.28
N GLU A 188 -25.63 8.55 15.14
CA GLU A 188 -26.81 9.11 14.49
C GLU A 188 -26.51 10.42 13.76
N GLY A 189 -27.29 10.73 12.71
CA GLY A 189 -27.28 12.07 12.10
C GLY A 189 -25.92 12.55 11.58
N GLY A 190 -25.04 11.63 11.20
CA GLY A 190 -23.69 11.92 10.70
C GLY A 190 -22.58 11.83 11.76
N SER A 191 -22.92 11.54 13.01
CA SER A 191 -21.94 11.38 14.09
C SER A 191 -21.15 10.07 13.99
N PHE A 192 -19.89 10.14 14.39
CA PHE A 192 -18.98 9.02 14.48
C PHE A 192 -18.06 9.22 15.70
N PRO A 193 -17.59 8.14 16.35
CA PRO A 193 -16.59 8.23 17.43
C PRO A 193 -15.23 8.74 16.92
N GLU A 194 -14.42 9.31 17.82
CA GLU A 194 -13.06 9.78 17.49
C GLU A 194 -12.17 8.64 16.96
N ASP A 195 -12.31 7.45 17.54
CA ASP A 195 -11.57 6.24 17.14
C ASP A 195 -12.22 5.46 15.99
N ALA A 196 -13.17 6.07 15.27
CA ALA A 196 -13.82 5.41 14.14
C ALA A 196 -12.82 5.11 13.02
N LEU A 197 -12.88 3.88 12.50
CA LEU A 197 -11.99 3.49 11.41
C LEU A 197 -12.39 4.21 10.12
N GLN A 198 -11.49 5.07 9.61
CA GLN A 198 -11.64 5.70 8.31
C GLN A 198 -11.51 4.64 7.22
N SER A 199 -12.63 4.25 6.63
CA SER A 199 -12.72 3.08 5.74
C SER A 199 -12.93 3.44 4.28
N GLY A 200 -13.19 4.71 3.97
CA GLY A 200 -13.46 5.16 2.62
C GLY A 200 -13.49 6.68 2.49
N TYR A 201 -13.78 7.15 1.30
CA TYR A 201 -13.94 8.56 0.98
C TYR A 201 -14.86 8.76 -0.22
N ALA A 202 -15.63 9.85 -0.19
CA ALA A 202 -16.53 10.27 -1.26
C ALA A 202 -15.77 11.01 -2.38
N ASP A 203 -16.48 11.36 -3.45
CA ASP A 203 -15.98 12.06 -4.64
C ASP A 203 -15.32 13.42 -4.32
N ASN A 204 -15.83 14.09 -3.30
CA ASN A 204 -15.32 15.36 -2.78
C ASN A 204 -14.15 15.19 -1.79
N GLY A 205 -13.70 13.96 -1.54
CA GLY A 205 -12.65 13.61 -0.58
C GLY A 205 -13.10 13.54 0.88
N GLU A 206 -14.40 13.68 1.18
CA GLU A 206 -14.93 13.53 2.53
C GLU A 206 -14.79 12.08 3.01
N VAL A 207 -14.19 11.90 4.18
CA VAL A 207 -14.01 10.58 4.79
C VAL A 207 -15.36 9.95 5.11
N THR A 208 -15.51 8.68 4.75
CA THR A 208 -16.66 7.84 5.10
C THR A 208 -16.24 6.69 6.00
N TYR A 209 -17.17 6.23 6.82
CA TYR A 209 -16.92 5.21 7.85
C TYR A 209 -17.77 3.98 7.59
N THR A 210 -17.24 2.81 7.97
CA THR A 210 -17.99 1.57 7.95
C THR A 210 -19.02 1.62 9.07
N GLY A 211 -20.30 1.55 8.70
CA GLY A 211 -21.38 1.44 9.66
C GLY A 211 -22.28 0.26 9.35
N ARG A 212 -23.09 -0.10 10.33
CA ARG A 212 -24.17 -1.07 10.17
C ARG A 212 -25.47 -0.53 10.76
N GLY A 213 -26.58 -0.92 10.15
CA GLY A 213 -27.90 -0.46 10.55
C GLY A 213 -28.96 -1.50 10.25
N LEU A 214 -30.13 -1.33 10.85
CA LEU A 214 -31.27 -2.21 10.64
C LEU A 214 -32.14 -1.69 9.49
N HIS A 215 -32.43 -2.54 8.52
CA HIS A 215 -33.40 -2.26 7.46
C HIS A 215 -34.34 -3.46 7.29
N ASN A 216 -35.65 -3.25 7.44
CA ASN A 216 -36.67 -4.31 7.43
C ASN A 216 -36.36 -5.50 8.37
N GLY A 217 -35.80 -5.22 9.54
CA GLY A 217 -35.42 -6.24 10.52
C GLY A 217 -34.13 -7.00 10.19
N ILE A 218 -33.43 -6.65 9.10
CA ILE A 218 -32.17 -7.26 8.69
C ILE A 218 -31.03 -6.25 8.88
N GLN A 219 -29.96 -6.67 9.53
CA GLN A 219 -28.77 -5.85 9.71
C GLN A 219 -27.99 -5.77 8.40
N ARG A 220 -27.60 -4.57 7.98
CA ARG A 220 -26.80 -4.33 6.77
C ARG A 220 -25.61 -3.45 7.10
N LEU A 221 -24.48 -3.74 6.46
CA LEU A 221 -23.28 -2.91 6.49
C LEU A 221 -23.30 -1.95 5.30
N GLY A 222 -22.73 -0.76 5.49
CA GLY A 222 -22.47 0.17 4.42
C GLY A 222 -21.71 1.41 4.88
N LYS A 223 -21.92 2.53 4.18
CA LYS A 223 -21.15 3.76 4.38
C LYS A 223 -21.91 4.79 5.21
N VAL A 224 -21.32 5.18 6.33
CA VAL A 224 -21.72 6.36 7.08
C VAL A 224 -21.11 7.57 6.39
N HIS A 225 -21.97 8.48 5.94
CA HIS A 225 -21.56 9.71 5.28
C HIS A 225 -21.88 10.90 6.20
N PRO A 226 -20.86 11.51 6.84
CA PRO A 226 -21.07 12.50 7.88
C PRO A 226 -21.91 13.71 7.43
N SER A 227 -21.56 14.34 6.30
CA SER A 227 -22.28 15.51 5.77
C SER A 227 -23.72 15.21 5.30
N HIS A 228 -23.96 14.02 4.74
CA HIS A 228 -25.30 13.56 4.36
C HIS A 228 -26.12 13.09 5.56
N LYS A 229 -25.48 12.89 6.71
CA LYS A 229 -26.09 12.55 8.00
C LYS A 229 -26.81 11.21 8.03
N VAL A 230 -26.41 10.28 7.17
CA VAL A 230 -27.02 8.96 7.03
C VAL A 230 -25.98 7.86 6.84
N LEU A 231 -26.38 6.63 7.18
CA LEU A 231 -25.76 5.40 6.73
C LEU A 231 -26.48 4.94 5.46
N TYR A 232 -25.74 4.79 4.35
CA TYR A 232 -26.20 4.12 3.14
C TYR A 232 -25.82 2.63 3.21
N MET A 233 -26.74 1.75 2.82
CA MET A 233 -26.57 0.29 2.89
C MET A 233 -27.06 -0.35 1.60
N ALA A 234 -26.36 -1.38 1.14
CA ALA A 234 -26.86 -2.22 0.06
C ALA A 234 -27.92 -3.18 0.61
N HIS A 235 -29.12 -3.15 0.01
CA HIS A 235 -30.19 -4.09 0.32
C HIS A 235 -30.85 -4.57 -0.97
N LYS A 236 -30.70 -5.87 -1.27
CA LYS A 236 -31.09 -6.45 -2.55
C LYS A 236 -30.39 -5.70 -3.69
N ASP A 237 -31.12 -5.16 -4.66
CA ASP A 237 -30.57 -4.42 -5.81
C ASP A 237 -30.57 -2.89 -5.62
N SER A 238 -30.87 -2.41 -4.41
CA SER A 238 -31.06 -0.99 -4.13
C SER A 238 -30.20 -0.50 -2.96
N GLU A 239 -29.85 0.77 -3.00
CA GLU A 239 -29.29 1.47 -1.85
C GLU A 239 -30.44 1.99 -0.98
N VAL A 240 -30.36 1.69 0.31
CA VAL A 240 -31.28 2.17 1.34
C VAL A 240 -30.51 2.98 2.36
N ASN A 241 -31.18 3.82 3.13
CA ASN A 241 -30.50 4.63 4.15
C ASN A 241 -31.26 4.67 5.48
N THR A 242 -30.52 4.99 6.54
CA THR A 242 -31.04 5.26 7.89
C THR A 242 -30.21 6.36 8.54
N SER A 243 -30.83 7.17 9.40
CA SER A 243 -30.14 8.18 10.21
C SER A 243 -29.63 7.65 11.55
N THR A 244 -29.95 6.40 11.91
CA THR A 244 -29.52 5.74 13.15
C THR A 244 -28.79 4.44 12.81
N TYR A 245 -27.61 4.26 13.38
CA TYR A 245 -26.69 3.20 12.98
C TYR A 245 -25.64 2.94 14.08
N GLU A 246 -24.76 1.97 13.84
CA GLU A 246 -23.53 1.78 14.60
C GLU A 246 -22.32 1.96 13.68
N VAL A 247 -21.25 2.53 14.17
CA VAL A 247 -19.99 2.78 13.46
C VAL A 247 -18.92 1.80 13.95
N LEU A 248 -18.14 1.26 13.03
CA LEU A 248 -17.00 0.39 13.34
C LEU A 248 -15.87 1.22 13.95
N VAL A 249 -15.48 0.85 15.17
CA VAL A 249 -14.33 1.40 15.88
C VAL A 249 -13.30 0.30 16.05
N VAL A 250 -12.04 0.62 15.76
CA VAL A 250 -10.90 -0.27 15.97
C VAL A 250 -10.00 0.36 17.02
N THR A 251 -9.68 -0.39 18.07
CA THR A 251 -8.84 0.08 19.17
C THR A 251 -7.62 -0.84 19.26
N PRO A 252 -6.40 -0.32 19.05
CA PRO A 252 -5.17 -1.08 19.28
C PRO A 252 -5.20 -1.66 20.70
N ARG A 253 -4.81 -2.93 20.86
CA ARG A 253 -4.63 -3.48 22.21
C ARG A 253 -3.48 -2.75 22.85
N GLU A 254 -3.71 -2.06 23.96
CA GLU A 254 -2.62 -1.56 24.78
C GLU A 254 -1.75 -2.78 25.13
N GLN A 255 -0.44 -2.70 24.85
CA GLN A 255 0.51 -3.66 25.38
C GLN A 255 0.45 -3.50 26.90
N ALA A 256 -0.34 -4.34 27.57
CA ALA A 256 -0.38 -4.40 29.02
C ALA A 256 1.06 -4.67 29.49
N ASP A 257 1.67 -3.63 30.09
CA ASP A 257 2.99 -3.58 30.74
C ASP A 257 3.94 -4.75 30.38
N ARG A 258 4.75 -4.56 29.34
CA ARG A 258 5.97 -5.36 29.15
C ARG A 258 7.01 -5.07 30.21
#